data_AF-A0A968SMA7-F1
#
_entry.id   AF-A0A968SMA7-F1
#
_cell.length_a   1.000
_cell.length_b   1.000
_cell.length_c   1.000
_cell.angle_alpha   90.00
_cell.angle_beta   90.00
_cell.angle_gamma   90.00
#
_symmetry.space_group_name_H-M   'P 1'
#
loop_
_entity.id
_entity.type
_entity.pdbx_description
1 polymer ?
#
loop_
_entity_poly.entity_id
_entity_poly.type
_entity_poly.pdbx_seq_one_letter_code
_entity_poly.pdbx_strand_id
1 'polypeptide(L)'
;MNIRADEVFETLSLEGVYVESVFLEKCDDGYYLIYFVKAKSLDNMREFSKNSTLPIEQFHKEFKRTTFESSVELEPLIDFDRIEQQKSGNY
;
A
#
# COMPACT_ATOMS: atom_id res chain seq x y z
N MET A 1 1.11 9.14 9.31
CA MET A 1 0.32 7.90 9.29
C MET A 1 0.44 7.11 10.60
N ASN A 2 1.62 6.95 11.19
CA ASN A 2 1.80 6.14 12.43
C ASN A 2 0.92 6.54 13.63
N ILE A 3 0.50 7.81 13.75
CA ILE A 3 -0.39 8.27 14.82
C ILE A 3 -1.88 7.96 14.57
N ARG A 4 -2.24 7.46 13.38
CA ARG A 4 -3.60 7.06 12.95
C ARG A 4 -3.63 5.57 12.58
N ALA A 5 -2.83 4.76 13.26
CA ALA A 5 -2.61 3.36 12.90
C ALA A 5 -3.91 2.55 12.85
N ASP A 6 -4.85 2.78 13.77
CA ASP A 6 -6.13 2.06 13.81
C ASP A 6 -6.96 2.28 12.53
N GLU A 7 -7.06 3.53 12.07
CA GLU A 7 -7.74 3.87 10.81
C GLU A 7 -7.03 3.25 9.60
N VAL A 8 -5.69 3.22 9.63
CA VAL A 8 -4.89 2.58 8.57
C VAL A 8 -5.18 1.08 8.54
N PHE A 9 -5.16 0.38 9.68
CA PHE A 9 -5.46 -1.05 9.74
C PHE A 9 -6.88 -1.38 9.27
N GLU A 10 -7.86 -0.55 9.62
CA GLU A 10 -9.24 -0.70 9.14
C GLU A 10 -9.31 -0.57 7.62
N THR A 11 -8.68 0.46 7.06
CA THR A 11 -8.62 0.66 5.60
C THR A 11 -7.92 -0.50 4.90
N LEU A 12 -6.75 -0.92 5.37
CA LEU A 12 -6.02 -2.05 4.77
C LEU A 12 -6.85 -3.34 4.78
N SER A 13 -7.61 -3.58 5.86
CA SER A 13 -8.53 -4.72 5.95
C SER A 13 -9.65 -4.65 4.90
N LEU A 14 -10.29 -3.48 4.74
CA LEU A 14 -11.34 -3.25 3.74
C LEU A 14 -10.84 -3.39 2.30
N GLU A 15 -9.60 -2.97 2.04
CA GLU A 15 -8.92 -3.10 0.75
C GLU A 15 -8.43 -4.53 0.45
N GLY A 16 -8.43 -5.39 1.48
CA GLY A 16 -7.84 -6.73 1.40
C GLY A 16 -6.32 -6.71 1.29
N VAL A 17 -5.67 -5.65 1.78
CA VAL A 17 -4.21 -5.51 1.87
C VAL A 17 -3.70 -6.29 3.08
N TYR A 18 -2.75 -7.18 2.84
CA TYR A 18 -2.07 -7.96 3.87
C TYR A 18 -0.79 -7.28 4.35
N VAL A 19 -0.09 -6.59 3.43
CA VAL A 19 1.16 -5.89 3.71
C VAL A 19 1.13 -4.58 2.96
N GLU A 20 1.35 -3.48 3.66
CA GLU A 20 1.85 -2.23 3.09
C GLU A 20 3.16 -1.91 3.79
N SER A 21 4.21 -1.67 3.00
CA SER A 21 5.50 -1.21 3.49
C SER A 21 5.96 -0.06 2.62
N VAL A 22 6.37 1.03 3.27
CA VAL A 22 6.83 2.24 2.58
C VAL A 22 8.25 2.53 3.04
N PHE A 23 9.19 2.53 2.09
CA PHE A 23 10.59 2.79 2.36
C PHE A 23 10.96 4.16 1.81
N LEU A 24 11.81 4.89 2.55
CA LEU A 24 12.45 6.09 2.05
C LEU A 24 13.85 5.74 1.57
N GLU A 25 14.09 5.90 0.28
CA GLU A 25 15.41 5.83 -0.32
C GLU A 25 15.95 7.24 -0.54
N LYS A 26 17.25 7.41 -0.27
CA LYS A 26 17.97 8.67 -0.46
C LYS A 26 19.03 8.44 -1.53
N CYS A 27 18.90 9.14 -2.64
CA CYS A 27 19.84 9.12 -3.76
C CYS A 27 20.47 10.51 -3.93
N ASP A 28 21.51 10.60 -4.74
CA ASP A 28 22.19 11.87 -5.03
C ASP A 28 21.28 12.87 -5.76
N ASP A 29 20.30 12.36 -6.51
CA ASP A 29 19.33 13.14 -7.30
C ASP A 29 18.01 13.38 -6.57
N GLY A 30 17.77 12.78 -5.41
CA GLY A 30 16.56 13.05 -4.64
C GLY A 30 16.16 12.02 -3.60
N TYR A 31 14.89 12.11 -3.19
CA TYR A 31 14.25 11.24 -2.22
C TYR A 31 13.14 10.45 -2.89
N TYR A 32 13.16 9.13 -2.70
CA TYR A 32 12.18 8.24 -3.30
C TYR A 32 11.40 7.50 -2.21
N LEU A 33 10.09 7.37 -2.41
CA LEU A 33 9.25 6.50 -1.59
C LEU A 33 8.93 5.24 -2.38
N ILE A 34 9.40 4.10 -1.87
CA ILE A 34 9.14 2.79 -2.45
C ILE A 34 7.96 2.17 -1.69
N TYR A 35 6.84 2.02 -2.37
CA TYR A 35 5.65 1.35 -1.85
C TYR A 35 5.68 -0.11 -2.27
N PHE A 36 5.66 -1.00 -1.28
CA PHE A 36 5.47 -2.43 -1.46
C PHE A 36 4.13 -2.83 -0.86
N VAL A 37 3.25 -3.40 -1.70
CA VAL A 37 1.91 -3.80 -1.27
C VAL A 37 1.63 -5.23 -1.68
N LYS A 38 1.13 -6.03 -0.73
CA LYS A 38 0.50 -7.33 -1.01
C LYS A 38 -0.97 -7.25 -0.65
N ALA A 39 -1.84 -7.56 -1.60
CA ALA A 39 -3.27 -7.56 -1.41
C ALA A 39 -3.91 -8.80 -2.03
N LYS A 40 -5.12 -9.13 -1.59
CA LYS A 40 -5.94 -10.19 -2.19
C LYS A 40 -6.19 -9.95 -3.68
N SER A 41 -6.38 -8.69 -4.07
CA SER A 41 -6.52 -8.24 -5.46
C SER A 41 -6.05 -6.80 -5.54
N LEU A 42 -5.00 -6.56 -6.33
CA LEU A 42 -4.49 -5.19 -6.55
C LEU A 42 -5.51 -4.33 -7.30
N ASP A 43 -6.32 -4.92 -8.18
CA ASP A 43 -7.38 -4.21 -8.88
C ASP A 43 -8.47 -3.73 -7.93
N ASN A 44 -8.91 -4.59 -7.01
CA ASN A 44 -9.91 -4.21 -6.00
C ASN A 44 -9.39 -3.14 -5.06
N MET A 45 -8.12 -3.24 -4.63
CA MET A 45 -7.46 -2.23 -3.81
C MET A 45 -7.40 -0.88 -4.54
N ARG A 46 -6.99 -0.88 -5.82
CA ARG A 46 -6.93 0.34 -6.65
C ARG A 46 -8.32 0.96 -6.84
N GLU A 47 -9.34 0.14 -7.08
CA GLU A 47 -10.72 0.60 -7.22
C GLU A 47 -11.28 1.15 -5.90
N PHE A 48 -11.05 0.45 -4.78
CA PHE A 48 -11.43 0.92 -3.46
C PHE A 48 -10.77 2.26 -3.17
N SER A 49 -9.44 2.36 -3.28
CA SER A 49 -8.74 3.61 -3.02
C SER A 49 -9.29 4.72 -3.91
N LYS A 50 -9.49 4.49 -5.22
CA LYS A 50 -10.07 5.50 -6.13
C LYS A 50 -11.42 6.05 -5.65
N ASN A 51 -12.32 5.17 -5.19
CA ASN A 51 -13.69 5.53 -4.82
C ASN A 51 -13.90 5.79 -3.32
N SER A 52 -12.90 5.54 -2.48
CA SER A 52 -13.02 5.64 -1.03
C SER A 52 -13.27 7.07 -0.57
N THR A 53 -14.24 7.21 0.35
CA THR A 53 -14.58 8.46 1.04
C THR A 53 -14.02 8.50 2.46
N LEU A 54 -13.26 7.48 2.87
CA LEU A 54 -12.68 7.42 4.21
C LEU A 54 -11.70 8.60 4.41
N PRO A 55 -11.74 9.30 5.57
CA PRO A 55 -10.88 10.46 5.81
C PRO A 55 -9.38 10.15 5.70
N ILE A 56 -8.95 8.94 6.06
CA ILE A 56 -7.55 8.51 5.96
C ILE A 56 -7.11 8.34 4.50
N GLU A 57 -7.96 7.79 3.64
CA GLU A 57 -7.69 7.64 2.20
C GLU A 57 -7.62 9.00 1.50
N GLN A 58 -8.51 9.92 1.85
CA GLN A 58 -8.46 11.29 1.32
C GLN A 58 -7.18 12.01 1.74
N PHE A 59 -6.75 11.85 3.00
CA PHE A 59 -5.45 12.35 3.45
C PHE A 59 -4.29 11.75 2.66
N HIS A 60 -4.30 10.43 2.42
CA HIS A 60 -3.20 9.75 1.71
C HIS A 60 -3.12 10.17 0.23
N LYS A 61 -4.26 10.32 -0.45
CA LYS A 61 -4.33 10.87 -1.82
C LYS A 61 -3.78 12.28 -1.89
N GLU A 62 -4.19 13.14 -0.96
CA GLU A 62 -3.75 14.53 -0.92
C GLU A 62 -2.26 14.64 -0.63
N PHE A 63 -1.74 13.81 0.28
CA PHE A 63 -0.30 13.70 0.55
C PHE A 63 0.48 13.34 -0.72
N LYS A 64 0.08 12.28 -1.44
CA LYS A 64 0.74 11.87 -2.70
C LYS A 64 0.68 12.98 -3.74
N ARG A 65 -0.49 13.59 -3.94
CA ARG A 65 -0.72 14.67 -4.91
C ARG A 65 0.16 15.90 -4.64
N THR A 66 0.41 16.22 -3.38
CA THR A 66 1.14 17.43 -2.98
C THR A 66 2.64 17.20 -2.83
N THR A 67 3.06 15.96 -2.61
CA THR A 67 4.46 15.63 -2.28
C THR A 67 5.20 14.97 -3.44
N PHE A 68 4.51 14.23 -4.31
CA PHE A 68 5.18 13.43 -5.33
C PHE A 68 5.28 14.23 -6.62
N GLU A 69 6.50 14.35 -7.14
CA GLU A 69 6.74 14.94 -8.46
C GLU A 69 6.32 13.98 -9.58
N SER A 70 6.62 12.69 -9.41
CA SER A 70 6.26 11.64 -10.35
C SER A 70 6.12 10.29 -9.63
N SER A 71 5.59 9.28 -10.33
CA SER A 71 5.47 7.92 -9.84
C SER A 71 5.73 6.93 -10.97
N VAL A 72 6.46 5.86 -10.66
CA VAL A 72 6.73 4.75 -11.59
C VAL A 72 6.36 3.43 -10.92
N GLU A 73 5.88 2.46 -11.70
CA GLU A 73 5.64 1.10 -11.22
C GLU A 73 6.93 0.30 -11.35
N LEU A 74 7.37 -0.33 -10.24
CA LEU A 74 8.57 -1.15 -10.22
C LEU A 74 8.24 -2.60 -10.61
N GLU A 75 9.17 -3.24 -11.32
CA GLU A 75 9.08 -4.67 -11.64
C GLU A 75 9.65 -5.50 -10.47
N PRO A 76 8.86 -6.40 -9.85
CA PRO A 76 9.39 -7.28 -8.82
C PRO A 76 10.28 -8.35 -9.44
N LEU A 77 11.56 -8.40 -9.02
CA LEU A 77 12.49 -9.44 -9.48
C LEU A 77 12.27 -10.79 -8.77
N ILE A 78 11.95 -10.74 -7.48
CA ILE A 78 11.64 -11.90 -6.65
C ILE A 78 10.56 -11.50 -5.65
N ASP A 79 9.54 -12.34 -5.49
CA ASP A 79 8.52 -12.16 -4.46
C ASP A 79 8.13 -13.53 -3.87
N PHE A 80 8.58 -13.80 -2.63
CA PHE A 80 8.23 -15.01 -1.90
C PHE A 80 7.44 -14.63 -0.64
N ASP A 81 6.26 -15.21 -0.46
CA ASP A 81 5.48 -15.04 0.75
C ASP A 81 4.79 -16.33 1.19
N ARG A 82 4.23 -16.30 2.41
CA ARG A 82 3.45 -17.39 3.01
C ARG A 82 1.99 -17.01 3.26
N ILE A 83 1.55 -15.87 2.74
CA ILE A 83 0.23 -15.31 3.02
C ILE A 83 -0.87 -16.19 2.42
N GLU A 84 -0.61 -16.80 1.25
CA GLU A 84 -1.52 -17.78 0.64
C GLU A 84 -1.42 -19.20 1.24
N GLN A 85 -0.31 -19.56 1.89
CA GLN A 85 -0.15 -20.89 2.51
C GLN A 85 -1.05 -21.12 3.73
N GLN A 86 -1.54 -20.05 4.38
CA GLN A 86 -2.50 -20.16 5.49
C GLN A 86 -3.95 -20.43 5.06
N LYS A 87 -4.32 -20.25 3.78
CA LYS A 87 -5.70 -20.48 3.31
C LYS A 87 -5.99 -21.94 2.92
N SER A 88 -4.96 -22.74 2.72
CA SER A 88 -5.09 -24.17 2.36
C SER A 88 -4.91 -25.11 3.56
N GLY A 89 -4.66 -24.58 4.76
CA GLY A 89 -4.49 -25.34 5.99
C GLY A 89 -5.82 -25.71 6.66
N ASN A 90 -6.62 -26.55 6.02
CA ASN A 90 -7.52 -27.44 6.76
C ASN A 90 -6.69 -28.67 7.16
N TYR A 91 -6.17 -28.67 8.38
CA TYR A 91 -5.80 -29.91 9.08
C TYR A 91 -6.91 -30.26 10.07
#